data_AF-A0AAW1N6A2-F1
#
_entry.id   AF-A0AAW1N6A2-F1
#
_cell.length_a   1.000
_cell.length_b   1.000
_cell.length_c   1.000
_cell.angle_alpha   90.00
_cell.angle_beta   90.00
_cell.angle_gamma   90.00
#
_symmetry.space_group_name_H-M   'P 1'
#
loop_
_entity.id
_entity.type
_entity.pdbx_description
1 polymer ?
#
loop_
_entity_poly.entity_id
_entity_poly.type
_entity_poly.pdbx_seq_one_letter_code
_entity_poly.pdbx_strand_id
1 'polypeptide(L)'
;MDDIKDLENLILVNIPNTKTNKPRSFTILGDVYINLYREYAALRPKDINFTRFFIKFQNGKCHKVVMGIHKISSVAKDIASYLKLPNPSQYHKVVMGIHKISSVAKDIASYLKLPNPSQYTGPVVFDERQQLC
;
A
#
# COMPACT_ATOMS: atom_id res chain seq x y z
N MET A 1 -4.50 12.59 -9.27
CA MET A 1 -3.81 11.42 -8.68
C MET A 1 -2.63 11.18 -9.58
N ASP A 2 -1.54 11.90 -9.34
CA ASP A 2 -0.59 12.13 -10.43
C ASP A 2 0.57 11.12 -10.37
N ASP A 3 0.72 10.50 -9.19
CA ASP A 3 1.77 9.54 -8.86
C ASP A 3 1.41 8.08 -9.20
N ILE A 4 0.20 7.80 -9.68
CA ILE A 4 -0.25 6.43 -9.95
C ILE A 4 -0.83 6.34 -11.37
N LYS A 5 -0.35 5.35 -12.15
CA LYS A 5 -0.83 5.07 -13.50
C LYS A 5 -1.38 3.64 -13.57
N ASP A 6 -2.63 3.49 -13.99
CA ASP A 6 -3.23 2.20 -14.32
C ASP A 6 -2.89 1.88 -15.78
N LEU A 7 -2.15 0.80 -16.02
CA LEU A 7 -1.73 0.32 -17.34
C LEU A 7 -2.48 -0.97 -17.74
N GLU A 8 -3.68 -1.17 -17.18
CA GLU A 8 -4.56 -2.33 -17.38
C GLU A 8 -4.08 -3.64 -16.73
N ASN A 9 -2.87 -4.09 -17.08
CA ASN A 9 -2.27 -5.33 -16.59
C ASN A 9 -1.36 -5.12 -15.38
N LEU A 10 -1.05 -3.86 -15.05
CA LEU A 10 -0.24 -3.48 -13.90
C LEU A 10 -0.56 -2.06 -13.46
N ILE A 11 -0.29 -1.76 -12.19
CA ILE A 11 -0.33 -0.39 -11.66
C ILE A 11 1.10 0.08 -11.42
N LEU A 12 1.49 1.19 -12.04
CA LEU A 12 2.77 1.85 -11.82
C LEU A 12 2.60 2.95 -10.77
N VAL A 13 3.38 2.88 -9.69
CA VAL A 13 3.40 3.88 -8.61
C VAL A 13 4.74 4.62 -8.62
N ASN A 14 4.69 5.93 -8.70
CA ASN A 14 5.84 6.82 -8.63
C ASN A 14 5.96 7.46 -7.24
N ILE A 15 7.19 7.60 -6.75
CA ILE A 15 7.53 8.27 -5.50
C ILE A 15 8.48 9.41 -5.88
N PRO A 16 7.95 10.58 -6.24
CA PRO A 16 8.68 11.61 -6.99
C PRO A 16 9.77 12.30 -6.17
N ASN A 17 9.63 12.42 -4.84
CA ASN A 17 10.73 12.89 -4.02
C ASN A 17 10.57 12.56 -2.53
N THR A 18 11.67 12.19 -1.87
CA THR A 18 11.72 11.84 -0.44
C THR A 18 12.85 12.61 0.24
N LYS A 19 12.96 12.57 1.57
CA LYS A 19 14.04 13.20 2.35
C LYS A 19 15.47 12.89 1.84
N THR A 20 15.63 11.80 1.08
CA THR A 20 16.89 11.34 0.47
C THR A 20 17.13 11.80 -0.98
N ASN A 21 16.25 12.64 -1.56
CA ASN A 21 16.35 13.19 -2.93
C ASN A 21 16.51 12.16 -4.06
N LYS A 22 16.07 10.92 -3.83
CA LYS A 22 16.10 9.84 -4.82
C LYS A 22 14.66 9.43 -5.16
N PRO A 23 14.15 9.74 -6.37
CA PRO A 23 12.86 9.25 -6.82
C PRO A 23 12.91 7.73 -6.95
N ARG A 24 11.78 7.06 -6.72
CA ARG A 24 11.65 5.61 -6.86
C ARG A 24 10.30 5.28 -7.45
N SER A 25 10.20 4.17 -8.14
CA SER A 25 8.93 3.62 -8.61
C SER A 25 8.83 2.13 -8.28
N PHE A 26 7.61 1.62 -8.25
CA PHE A 26 7.35 0.19 -8.17
C PHE A 26 6.07 -0.15 -8.91
N THR A 27 5.93 -1.42 -9.29
CA THR A 27 4.73 -1.94 -9.96
C THR A 27 3.94 -2.87 -9.04
N ILE A 28 2.63 -2.85 -9.20
CA ILE A 28 1.69 -3.80 -8.58
C ILE A 28 1.18 -4.70 -9.70
N LEU A 29 1.39 -6.00 -9.53
CA LEU A 29 0.99 -7.05 -10.48
C LEU A 29 -0.08 -7.94 -9.84
N GLY A 30 -0.92 -8.57 -10.67
CA GLY A 30 -1.91 -9.56 -10.27
C GLY A 30 -3.32 -9.00 -10.15
N ASP A 31 -4.27 -9.70 -10.78
CA ASP A 31 -5.66 -9.24 -10.97
C ASP A 31 -6.36 -8.91 -9.65
N VAL A 32 -6.12 -9.69 -8.59
CA VAL A 32 -6.72 -9.46 -7.26
C VAL A 32 -6.36 -8.06 -6.74
N TYR A 33 -5.09 -7.66 -6.85
CA TYR A 33 -4.63 -6.37 -6.35
C TYR A 33 -5.03 -5.20 -7.27
N ILE A 34 -5.00 -5.44 -8.58
CA ILE A 34 -5.42 -4.46 -9.58
C ILE A 34 -6.93 -4.16 -9.43
N ASN A 35 -7.75 -5.19 -9.27
CA ASN A 35 -9.20 -5.02 -9.05
C ASN A 35 -9.48 -4.30 -7.72
N LEU A 36 -8.78 -4.66 -6.64
CA LEU A 36 -8.91 -3.95 -5.36
C LEU A 36 -8.53 -2.46 -5.49
N TYR A 37 -7.47 -2.15 -6.22
CA TYR A 37 -7.10 -0.77 -6.53
C TYR A 37 -8.22 -0.03 -7.27
N ARG A 38 -8.80 -0.65 -8.32
CA ARG A 38 -9.88 -0.06 -9.14
C ARG A 38 -11.16 0.17 -8.37
N GLU A 39 -11.57 -0.81 -7.57
CA GLU A 39 -12.74 -0.69 -6.69
C GLU A 39 -12.58 0.51 -5.74
N TYR A 40 -11.43 0.59 -5.07
CA TYR A 40 -11.16 1.72 -4.19
C TYR A 40 -11.10 3.04 -4.96
N ALA A 41 -10.46 3.08 -6.13
CA ALA A 41 -10.36 4.28 -6.96
C ALA A 41 -11.75 4.78 -7.42
N ALA A 42 -12.66 3.87 -7.78
CA ALA A 42 -14.03 4.18 -8.19
C ALA A 42 -14.89 4.75 -7.05
N LEU A 43 -14.63 4.34 -5.80
CA LEU A 43 -15.33 4.84 -4.61
C LEU A 43 -14.88 6.24 -4.17
N ARG A 44 -13.82 6.81 -4.76
CA ARG A 44 -13.31 8.11 -4.34
C ARG A 44 -14.20 9.25 -4.84
N PRO A 45 -14.52 10.23 -3.97
CA PRO A 45 -15.15 11.47 -4.42
C PRO A 45 -14.30 12.16 -5.49
N LYS A 46 -14.94 12.60 -6.57
CA LYS A 46 -14.26 13.30 -7.68
C LYS A 46 -13.90 14.75 -7.34
N ASP A 47 -14.58 15.32 -6.34
CA ASP A 47 -14.51 16.72 -5.96
C ASP A 47 -13.57 16.96 -4.77
N ILE A 48 -12.30 16.60 -4.96
CA ILE A 48 -11.24 16.72 -3.95
C ILE A 48 -10.10 17.58 -4.50
N ASN A 49 -9.57 18.47 -3.66
CA ASN A 49 -8.51 19.42 -3.99
C ASN A 49 -7.07 18.90 -3.74
N PHE A 50 -6.88 17.60 -3.54
CA PHE A 50 -5.58 16.99 -3.30
C PHE A 50 -5.38 15.70 -4.09
N THR A 51 -4.11 15.40 -4.35
CA THR A 51 -3.69 14.30 -5.24
C THR A 51 -3.36 13.00 -4.51
N ARG A 52 -3.25 13.02 -3.18
CA ARG A 52 -2.98 11.84 -2.32
C ARG A 52 -4.00 10.74 -2.57
N PHE A 53 -3.59 9.47 -2.56
CA PHE A 53 -4.46 8.30 -2.85
C PHE A 53 -5.35 7.88 -1.67
N PHE A 54 -4.83 7.81 -0.45
CA PHE A 54 -5.62 7.40 0.71
C PHE A 54 -6.40 8.56 1.32
N ILE A 55 -7.72 8.35 1.49
CA ILE A 55 -8.64 9.33 2.05
C ILE A 55 -9.10 8.85 3.43
N LYS A 56 -9.32 9.76 4.36
CA LYS A 56 -9.90 9.44 5.67
C LYS A 56 -11.29 8.79 5.50
N PHE A 57 -11.43 7.59 6.05
CA PHE A 57 -12.70 6.89 6.22
C PHE A 57 -12.97 6.70 7.72
N GLN A 58 -14.11 7.19 8.20
CA GLN A 58 -14.49 7.11 9.61
C GLN A 58 -16.02 7.00 9.74
N ASN A 59 -16.48 6.17 10.68
CA ASN A 59 -17.91 5.97 10.97
C ASN A 59 -18.75 5.67 9.71
N GLY A 60 -18.21 4.81 8.83
CA GLY A 60 -18.90 4.40 7.59
C GLY A 60 -18.91 5.44 6.47
N LYS A 61 -18.19 6.56 6.60
CA LYS A 61 -18.20 7.67 5.63
C LYS A 61 -16.80 8.05 5.15
N CYS A 62 -16.70 8.41 3.87
CA CYS A 62 -15.51 9.02 3.28
C CYS A 62 -15.50 10.53 3.57
N HIS A 63 -14.42 11.04 4.15
CA HIS A 63 -14.23 12.47 4.41
C HIS A 63 -13.23 13.02 3.42
N LYS A 64 -13.44 14.21 2.83
CA LYS A 64 -12.52 14.85 1.88
C LYS A 64 -11.25 15.39 2.55
N VAL A 65 -10.51 14.53 3.25
CA VAL A 65 -9.29 14.84 3.99
C VAL A 65 -8.30 13.70 3.78
N VAL A 66 -7.02 14.04 3.65
CA VAL A 66 -5.94 13.05 3.52
C VAL A 66 -5.87 12.14 4.75
N MET A 67 -5.69 10.84 4.53
CA MET A 67 -5.45 9.91 5.64
C MET A 67 -4.04 10.14 6.23
N GLY A 68 -3.97 10.39 7.55
CA GLY A 68 -2.70 10.61 8.23
C GLY A 68 -1.84 9.35 8.33
N ILE A 69 -0.51 9.51 8.33
CA ILE A 69 0.46 8.41 8.37
C ILE A 69 0.25 7.48 9.58
N HIS A 70 -0.01 8.04 10.76
CA HIS A 70 -0.29 7.26 11.97
C HIS A 70 -1.57 6.42 11.85
N LYS A 71 -2.57 6.90 11.10
CA LYS A 71 -3.81 6.14 10.87
C LYS A 71 -3.56 4.99 9.91
N ILE A 72 -2.81 5.21 8.84
CA ILE A 72 -2.37 4.15 7.92
C ILE A 72 -1.60 3.07 8.71
N SER A 73 -0.65 3.47 9.57
CA SER A 73 0.08 2.50 10.41
C SER A 73 -0.81 1.83 11.46
N SER A 74 -1.87 2.48 11.95
CA SER A 74 -2.81 1.83 12.89
C SER A 74 -3.60 0.71 12.22
N VAL A 75 -3.97 0.85 10.94
CA VAL A 75 -4.73 -0.18 10.22
C VAL A 75 -4.00 -1.53 10.22
N ALA A 76 -2.68 -1.52 10.02
CA ALA A 76 -1.88 -2.74 10.09
C ALA A 76 -1.92 -3.40 11.48
N LYS A 77 -1.86 -2.60 12.56
CA LYS A 77 -2.04 -3.08 13.94
C LYS A 77 -3.45 -3.61 14.19
N ASP A 78 -4.47 -2.92 13.68
CA ASP A 78 -5.87 -3.30 13.87
C ASP A 78 -6.14 -4.67 13.20
N ILE A 79 -5.62 -4.88 11.98
CA ILE A 79 -5.66 -6.18 11.28
C ILE A 79 -4.92 -7.26 12.08
N ALA A 80 -3.69 -6.99 12.51
CA ALA A 80 -2.90 -7.96 13.28
C ALA A 80 -3.60 -8.35 14.60
N SER A 81 -4.24 -7.39 15.27
CA SER A 81 -5.01 -7.62 16.50
C SER A 81 -6.25 -8.47 16.23
N TYR A 82 -6.98 -8.17 15.15
CA TYR A 82 -8.16 -8.93 14.73
C TYR A 82 -7.82 -10.38 14.40
N LEU A 83 -6.69 -10.61 13.69
CA LEU A 83 -6.18 -11.94 13.36
C LEU A 83 -5.48 -12.63 14.55
N LYS A 84 -5.41 -11.98 15.72
CA LYS A 84 -4.74 -12.49 16.94
C LYS A 84 -3.26 -12.87 16.71
N LEU A 85 -2.57 -12.12 15.85
CA LEU A 85 -1.13 -12.30 15.62
C LEU A 85 -0.32 -11.90 16.86
N PRO A 86 0.85 -12.53 17.08
CA PRO A 86 1.73 -12.15 18.18
C PRO A 86 2.23 -10.70 18.02
N ASN A 87 2.28 -9.96 19.12
CA ASN A 87 2.83 -8.61 19.20
C ASN A 87 2.23 -7.59 18.21
N PRO A 88 0.89 -7.39 18.18
CA PRO A 88 0.23 -6.50 17.21
C PRO A 88 0.73 -5.04 17.26
N SER A 89 1.21 -4.59 18.42
CA SER A 89 1.80 -3.25 18.58
C SER A 89 3.06 -3.03 17.73
N GLN A 90 3.76 -4.08 17.29
CA GLN A 90 4.93 -3.97 16.42
C GLN A 90 4.57 -3.53 14.98
N TYR A 91 3.31 -3.73 14.58
CA TYR A 91 2.79 -3.41 13.25
C TYR A 91 2.44 -1.91 13.10
N HIS A 92 2.44 -1.15 14.20
CA HIS A 92 2.07 0.27 14.24
C HIS A 92 3.23 1.25 13.96
N LYS A 93 4.49 0.80 14.03
CA LYS A 93 5.62 1.72 13.97
C LYS A 93 5.76 2.33 12.57
N VAL A 94 5.69 3.67 12.48
CA VAL A 94 5.73 4.54 11.28
C VAL A 94 6.88 4.20 10.31
N VAL A 95 7.94 3.56 10.79
CA VAL A 95 9.02 3.02 9.97
C VAL A 95 8.90 1.50 9.92
N MET A 96 7.86 1.02 9.24
CA MET A 96 7.89 -0.32 8.70
C MET A 96 8.87 -0.28 7.52
N GLY A 97 10.17 -0.45 7.79
CA GLY A 97 11.15 -0.68 6.73
C GLY A 97 10.65 -1.83 5.84
N ILE A 98 10.97 -1.80 4.54
CA ILE A 98 10.47 -2.77 3.54
C ILE A 98 10.58 -4.23 4.04
N HIS A 99 11.65 -4.54 4.77
CA HIS A 99 11.88 -5.84 5.42
C HIS A 99 10.78 -6.26 6.43
N LYS A 100 10.21 -5.33 7.18
CA LYS A 100 9.13 -5.60 8.14
C LYS A 100 7.75 -5.71 7.48
N ILE A 101 7.47 -4.92 6.43
CA ILE A 101 6.21 -5.10 5.66
C ILE A 101 6.18 -6.49 5.02
N SER A 102 7.32 -6.95 4.49
CA SER A 102 7.47 -8.30 3.96
C SER A 102 7.20 -9.38 5.02
N SER A 103 7.65 -9.22 6.27
CA SER A 103 7.34 -10.20 7.33
C SER A 103 5.85 -10.21 7.66
N VAL A 104 5.21 -9.04 7.74
CA VAL A 104 3.76 -8.92 8.01
C VAL A 104 2.93 -9.59 6.93
N ALA A 105 3.26 -9.37 5.66
CA ALA A 105 2.58 -10.02 4.56
C ALA A 105 2.72 -11.56 4.61
N LYS A 106 3.89 -12.07 5.02
CA LYS A 106 4.13 -13.52 5.23
C LYS A 106 3.32 -14.06 6.40
N ASP A 107 3.29 -13.34 7.52
CA ASP A 107 2.56 -13.75 8.73
C ASP A 107 1.04 -13.82 8.46
N ILE A 108 0.50 -12.83 7.74
CA ILE A 108 -0.90 -12.80 7.32
C ILE A 108 -1.19 -13.92 6.31
N ALA A 109 -0.33 -14.14 5.31
CA ALA A 109 -0.51 -15.19 4.32
C ALA A 109 -0.49 -16.60 4.95
N SER A 110 0.40 -16.81 5.93
CA SER A 110 0.46 -18.05 6.73
C SER A 110 -0.83 -18.25 7.52
N TYR A 111 -1.31 -17.22 8.22
CA TYR A 111 -2.56 -17.28 8.99
C TYR A 111 -3.77 -17.62 8.13
N LEU A 112 -3.87 -17.00 6.94
CA LEU A 112 -4.96 -17.21 5.99
C LEU A 112 -4.83 -18.51 5.18
N LYS A 113 -3.78 -19.32 5.42
CA LYS A 113 -3.45 -20.55 4.67
C LYS A 113 -3.44 -20.33 3.16
N LEU A 114 -2.96 -19.17 2.72
CA LEU A 114 -2.93 -18.84 1.31
C LEU A 114 -1.91 -19.73 0.58
N PRO A 115 -2.26 -20.29 -0.59
CA PRO A 115 -1.26 -20.97 -1.41
C PRO A 115 -0.18 -19.96 -1.82
N ASN A 116 1.07 -20.33 -1.60
CA ASN A 116 2.28 -19.62 -2.02
C ASN A 116 2.45 -18.19 -1.41
N PRO A 117 2.85 -18.04 -0.12
CA PRO A 117 3.04 -16.75 0.56
C PRO A 117 4.00 -15.77 -0.16
N SER A 118 4.93 -16.32 -0.94
CA SER A 118 5.89 -15.58 -1.77
C SER A 118 5.24 -14.75 -2.88
N GLN A 119 4.04 -15.10 -3.36
CA GLN A 119 3.34 -14.31 -4.38
C GLN A 119 2.75 -13.01 -3.83
N TYR A 120 2.50 -12.96 -2.51
CA TYR A 120 2.01 -11.77 -1.78
C TYR A 120 3.16 -10.89 -1.28
N THR A 121 4.38 -11.41 -1.35
CA THR A 121 5.63 -10.67 -1.21
C THR A 121 6.35 -10.64 -2.54
N GLY A 122 5.71 -10.03 -3.56
CA GLY A 122 6.41 -9.78 -4.81
C GLY A 122 7.72 -9.05 -4.54
N PRO A 123 8.82 -9.35 -5.27
CA PRO A 123 9.97 -8.47 -5.24
C PRO A 123 9.45 -7.07 -5.59
N VAL A 124 9.73 -6.09 -4.74
CA VAL A 124 9.80 -4.71 -5.22
C VAL A 124 10.95 -4.75 -6.22
N VAL A 125 10.66 -5.06 -7.48
CA VAL A 125 11.62 -4.97 -8.56
C VAL A 125 11.86 -3.48 -8.71
N PHE A 126 12.89 -2.99 -8.03
CA PHE A 126 13.49 -1.73 -8.37
C PHE A 126 14.05 -1.95 -9.78
N ASP A 127 13.37 -1.40 -10.78
CA ASP A 127 13.96 -1.31 -12.10
C ASP A 127 15.08 -0.27 -12.03
N GLU A 128 16.30 -0.73 -11.76
CA GLU A 128 17.51 0.08 -11.82
C GLU A 128 17.91 0.43 -13.27
N ARG A 129 17.06 0.11 -14.27
CA ARG A 129 17.29 0.45 -15.68
C ARG A 129 16.29 1.47 -16.22
N GLN A 130 16.20 2.63 -15.59
CA GLN A 130 15.93 3.87 -16.30
C GLN A 130 16.88 4.97 -15.83
N GLN A 131 18.13 4.81 -16.26
CA GLN A 131 19.13 5.87 -16.25
C GLN A 131 19.59 6.07 -17.70
N LEU A 132 18.83 6.82 -18.49
CA LEU A 132 19.31 7.53 -19.69
C LEU A 132 18.17 8.39 -20.26
N CYS A 133 18.52 9.67 -20.49
CA CYS A 133 17.75 10.82 -20.99
C CYS A 133 17.00 11.64 -19.94
#